data_AF-A0A9P1BY22-F1
#
_entry.id   AF-A0A9P1BY22-F1
#
_cell.length_a   1.000
_cell.length_b   1.000
_cell.length_c   1.000
_cell.angle_alpha   90.00
_cell.angle_beta   90.00
_cell.angle_gamma   90.00
#
_symmetry.space_group_name_H-M   'P 1'
#
loop_
_entity.id
_entity.type
_entity.pdbx_description
1 polymer ?
#
loop_
_entity_poly.entity_id
_entity_poly.type
_entity_poly.pdbx_seq_one_letter_code
_entity_poly.pdbx_strand_id
1 'polypeptide(L)'
;MDPPAPPPELPEPPAPQPPEPLGPVEAVCRLQRWYRAQARRRRFLVIVNRARRRRKYLEERRRVAQRVYATEAVIDEMKARLAMPFGHRLVGRYAEAREAEAATRVQSLWRAVRAKKKLVKLVGEQKLQQAAKKLQAFARRRWQRQRQSPLVRSAVENPFWRPIQEERVKLHENEVLKKRKEWSSLTGRGLTEAQLKIQAEGKYHEFLEGAGRWRYDVWRTLLERDQTRQMMEALTRAEGKGFDHPVTGLCSAFLLSEASEKHQQRVAPAAGPGGPGSAAQLSSATESANEEREADLLLQGLESQLGYDFSMPEL
;
A
#
# COMPACT_ATOMS: atom_id res chain seq x y z
N MET A 1 43.62 -2.91 39.15
CA MET A 1 42.23 -3.30 38.79
C MET A 1 42.28 -3.58 37.30
N ASP A 2 42.64 -4.79 36.94
CA ASP A 2 42.81 -5.19 35.54
C ASP A 2 41.43 -5.45 34.91
N PRO A 3 41.21 -5.05 33.65
CA PRO A 3 39.93 -5.23 32.98
C PRO A 3 39.66 -6.73 32.71
N PRO A 4 38.39 -7.18 32.81
CA PRO A 4 38.04 -8.58 32.60
C PRO A 4 38.26 -9.01 31.14
N ALA A 5 38.78 -10.22 30.96
CA ALA A 5 39.04 -10.80 29.65
C ALA A 5 37.75 -10.98 28.83
N PRO A 6 37.78 -10.74 27.50
CA PRO A 6 36.62 -10.92 26.64
C PRO A 6 36.23 -12.41 26.53
N PRO A 7 34.92 -12.71 26.43
CA PRO A 7 34.43 -14.09 26.35
C PRO A 7 34.86 -14.76 25.03
N PRO A 8 35.02 -16.11 25.02
CA PRO A 8 35.48 -16.85 23.85
C PRO A 8 34.45 -16.77 22.71
N GLU A 9 34.93 -16.44 21.51
CA GLU A 9 34.13 -16.41 20.28
C GLU A 9 33.59 -17.81 19.95
N LEU A 10 32.27 -17.94 19.84
CA LEU A 10 31.62 -19.16 19.37
C LEU A 10 31.91 -19.35 17.87
N PRO A 11 32.22 -20.58 17.41
CA PRO A 11 32.51 -20.84 16.00
C PRO A 11 31.28 -20.55 15.12
N GLU A 12 31.49 -19.77 14.05
CA GLU A 12 30.43 -19.46 13.07
C GLU A 12 29.92 -20.77 12.41
N PRO A 13 28.60 -20.93 12.22
CA PRO A 13 28.05 -22.11 11.55
C PRO A 13 28.54 -22.19 10.09
N PRO A 14 28.86 -23.40 9.59
CA PRO A 14 29.35 -23.57 8.22
C PRO A 14 28.32 -23.07 7.22
N ALA A 15 28.79 -22.35 6.19
CA ALA A 15 27.95 -21.80 5.14
C ALA A 15 27.09 -22.90 4.48
N PRO A 16 25.80 -22.63 4.19
CA PRO A 16 24.92 -23.62 3.58
C PRO A 16 25.48 -24.03 2.22
N GLN A 17 25.76 -25.32 2.06
CA GLN A 17 26.27 -25.86 0.80
C GLN A 17 25.21 -25.70 -0.31
N PRO A 18 25.63 -25.41 -1.55
CA PRO A 18 24.70 -25.34 -2.66
C PRO A 18 24.01 -26.70 -2.86
N PRO A 19 22.70 -26.73 -3.15
CA PRO A 19 21.96 -27.99 -3.28
C PRO A 19 22.58 -28.84 -4.39
N GLU A 20 22.91 -30.09 -4.07
CA GLU A 20 23.48 -31.04 -5.02
C GLU A 20 22.55 -31.24 -6.24
N PRO A 21 23.11 -31.40 -7.46
CA PRO A 21 22.32 -31.60 -8.65
C PRO A 21 21.52 -32.92 -8.54
N LEU A 22 20.20 -32.80 -8.60
CA LEU A 22 19.26 -33.93 -8.52
C LEU A 22 19.62 -35.02 -9.54
N GLY A 23 19.66 -36.27 -9.07
CA GLY A 23 19.88 -37.42 -9.95
C GLY A 23 18.80 -37.52 -11.03
N PRO A 24 19.13 -38.08 -12.21
CA PRO A 24 18.21 -38.11 -13.36
C PRO A 24 16.89 -38.83 -13.06
N VAL A 25 16.90 -39.87 -12.22
CA VAL A 25 15.70 -40.62 -11.79
C VAL A 25 14.81 -39.75 -10.89
N GLU A 26 15.41 -38.99 -9.97
CA GLU A 26 14.67 -38.10 -9.08
C GLU A 26 14.04 -36.93 -9.84
N ALA A 27 14.76 -36.38 -10.83
CA ALA A 27 14.25 -35.36 -11.72
C ALA A 27 13.02 -35.84 -12.51
N VAL A 28 13.06 -37.06 -13.05
CA VAL A 28 11.92 -37.68 -13.76
C VAL A 28 10.74 -37.90 -12.80
N CYS A 29 10.98 -38.41 -11.60
CA CYS A 29 9.93 -38.59 -10.59
C CYS A 29 9.28 -37.25 -10.17
N ARG A 30 10.07 -36.19 -9.97
CA ARG A 30 9.55 -34.84 -9.68
C ARG A 30 8.72 -34.30 -10.85
N LEU A 31 9.18 -34.46 -12.09
CA LEU A 31 8.44 -34.07 -13.27
C LEU A 31 7.10 -34.82 -13.38
N GLN A 32 7.09 -36.15 -13.20
CA GLN A 32 5.87 -36.94 -13.23
C GLN A 32 4.88 -36.53 -12.13
N ARG A 33 5.37 -36.29 -10.90
CA ARG A 33 4.56 -35.78 -9.79
C ARG A 33 3.97 -34.42 -10.13
N TRP A 34 4.76 -33.51 -10.70
CA TRP A 34 4.30 -32.20 -11.14
C TRP A 34 3.20 -32.31 -12.21
N TYR A 35 3.41 -33.13 -13.25
CA TYR A 35 2.40 -33.34 -14.30
C TYR A 35 1.11 -33.95 -13.75
N ARG A 36 1.19 -34.94 -12.85
CA ARG A 36 0.01 -35.53 -12.20
C ARG A 36 -0.71 -34.51 -11.31
N ALA A 37 0.02 -33.72 -10.52
CA ALA A 37 -0.54 -32.64 -9.70
C ALA A 37 -1.24 -31.60 -10.58
N GLN A 38 -0.64 -31.23 -11.69
CA GLN A 38 -1.22 -30.27 -12.63
C GLN A 38 -2.46 -30.82 -13.33
N ALA A 39 -2.47 -32.10 -13.71
CA ALA A 39 -3.63 -32.77 -14.28
C ALA A 39 -4.80 -32.83 -13.26
N ARG A 40 -4.52 -33.13 -11.98
CA ARG A 40 -5.51 -33.10 -10.89
C ARG A 40 -6.09 -31.70 -10.70
N ARG A 41 -5.23 -30.67 -10.65
CA ARG A 41 -5.67 -29.28 -10.54
C ARG A 41 -6.57 -28.88 -11.71
N ARG A 42 -6.23 -29.27 -12.94
CA ARG A 42 -7.09 -29.02 -14.11
C ARG A 42 -8.46 -29.68 -13.98
N ARG A 43 -8.53 -30.95 -13.58
CA ARG A 43 -9.80 -31.66 -13.35
C ARG A 43 -10.65 -31.01 -12.26
N PHE A 44 -10.01 -30.66 -11.13
CA PHE A 44 -10.67 -29.94 -10.04
C PHE A 44 -11.27 -28.61 -10.51
N LEU A 45 -10.49 -27.80 -11.24
CA LEU A 45 -10.98 -26.54 -11.79
C LEU A 45 -12.14 -26.73 -12.78
N VAL A 46 -12.15 -27.82 -13.57
CA VAL A 46 -13.29 -28.15 -14.44
C VAL A 46 -14.56 -28.42 -13.63
N ILE A 47 -14.45 -29.18 -12.54
CA ILE A 47 -15.59 -29.47 -11.63
C ILE A 47 -16.09 -28.18 -10.99
N VAL A 48 -15.20 -27.37 -10.42
CA VAL A 48 -15.55 -26.08 -9.81
C VAL A 48 -16.22 -25.14 -10.82
N ASN A 49 -15.66 -25.03 -12.03
CA ASN A 49 -16.25 -24.19 -13.07
C ASN A 49 -17.60 -24.73 -13.58
N ARG A 50 -17.80 -26.05 -13.56
CA ARG A 50 -19.11 -26.66 -13.86
C ARG A 50 -20.13 -26.33 -12.77
N ALA A 51 -19.75 -26.45 -11.50
CA ALA A 51 -20.59 -26.10 -10.36
C ALA A 51 -20.98 -24.61 -10.39
N ARG A 52 -20.02 -23.72 -10.64
CA ARG A 52 -20.24 -22.27 -10.79
C ARG A 52 -21.22 -21.95 -11.93
N ARG A 53 -21.07 -22.60 -13.08
CA ARG A 53 -22.00 -22.44 -14.21
C ARG A 53 -23.40 -22.95 -13.86
N ARG A 54 -23.52 -24.11 -13.21
CA ARG A 54 -24.80 -24.68 -12.78
C ARG A 54 -25.50 -23.75 -11.78
N ARG A 55 -24.79 -23.23 -10.79
CA ARG A 55 -25.33 -22.26 -9.83
C ARG A 55 -25.87 -21.03 -10.54
N LYS A 56 -25.08 -20.42 -11.44
CA LYS A 56 -25.51 -19.25 -12.22
C LYS A 56 -26.78 -19.54 -13.03
N TYR A 57 -26.85 -20.69 -13.69
CA TYR A 57 -28.03 -21.10 -14.45
C TYR A 57 -29.28 -21.28 -13.56
N LEU A 58 -29.11 -21.91 -12.39
CA LEU A 58 -30.21 -22.09 -11.43
C LEU A 58 -30.68 -20.75 -10.85
N GLU A 59 -29.77 -19.84 -10.54
CA GLU A 59 -30.11 -18.47 -10.11
C GLU A 59 -30.87 -17.70 -11.21
N GLU A 60 -30.44 -17.82 -12.47
CA GLU A 60 -31.15 -17.25 -13.61
C GLU A 60 -32.56 -17.84 -13.76
N ARG A 61 -32.71 -19.16 -13.62
CA ARG A 61 -34.02 -19.83 -13.62
C ARG A 61 -34.91 -19.38 -12.46
N ARG A 62 -34.37 -19.29 -11.24
CA ARG A 62 -35.10 -18.77 -10.06
C ARG A 62 -35.58 -17.34 -10.29
N ARG A 63 -34.74 -16.47 -10.86
CA ARG A 63 -35.13 -15.09 -11.21
C ARG A 63 -36.21 -15.02 -12.28
N VAL A 64 -36.19 -15.92 -13.27
CA VAL A 64 -37.27 -16.02 -14.26
C VAL A 64 -38.56 -16.44 -13.58
N ALA A 65 -38.53 -17.51 -12.77
CA ALA A 65 -39.71 -17.98 -12.04
C ALA A 65 -40.28 -16.90 -11.12
N GLN A 66 -39.45 -16.23 -10.32
CA GLN A 66 -39.87 -15.11 -9.47
C GLN A 66 -40.51 -13.96 -10.26
N ARG A 67 -40.00 -13.66 -11.47
CA ARG A 67 -40.62 -12.66 -12.34
C ARG A 67 -41.98 -13.10 -12.84
N VAL A 68 -42.13 -14.35 -13.25
CA VAL A 68 -43.41 -14.92 -13.70
C VAL A 68 -44.43 -14.87 -12.56
N TYR A 69 -44.07 -15.32 -11.36
CA TYR A 69 -44.95 -15.23 -10.19
C TYR A 69 -45.32 -13.78 -9.83
N ALA A 70 -44.37 -12.85 -9.89
CA ALA A 70 -44.66 -11.45 -9.66
C ALA A 70 -45.61 -10.87 -10.73
N THR A 71 -45.48 -11.28 -12.00
CA THR A 71 -46.42 -10.85 -13.05
C THR A 71 -47.79 -11.46 -12.87
N GLU A 72 -47.89 -12.73 -12.48
CA GLU A 72 -49.17 -13.40 -12.18
C GLU A 72 -49.90 -12.71 -11.02
N ALA A 73 -49.20 -12.43 -9.92
CA ALA A 73 -49.76 -11.70 -8.78
C ALA A 73 -50.29 -10.31 -9.19
N VAL A 74 -49.57 -9.59 -10.04
CA VAL A 74 -50.03 -8.30 -10.57
C VAL A 74 -51.26 -8.47 -11.47
N ILE A 75 -51.29 -9.50 -12.32
CA ILE A 75 -52.44 -9.80 -13.18
C ILE A 75 -53.69 -10.08 -12.33
N ASP A 76 -53.56 -10.88 -11.28
CA ASP A 76 -54.68 -11.20 -10.40
C ASP A 76 -55.15 -9.98 -9.61
N GLU A 77 -54.23 -9.12 -9.18
CA GLU A 77 -54.57 -7.82 -8.59
C GLU A 77 -55.33 -6.93 -9.60
N MET A 78 -54.89 -6.88 -10.87
CA MET A 78 -55.60 -6.11 -11.90
C MET A 78 -56.99 -6.68 -12.20
N LYS A 79 -57.15 -8.01 -12.23
CA LYS A 79 -58.47 -8.66 -12.36
C LYS A 79 -59.39 -8.28 -11.20
N ALA A 80 -58.89 -8.33 -9.97
CA ALA A 80 -59.65 -7.92 -8.78
C ALA A 80 -60.07 -6.44 -8.85
N ARG A 81 -59.17 -5.57 -9.33
CA ARG A 81 -59.46 -4.14 -9.54
C ARG A 81 -60.52 -3.91 -10.62
N LEU A 82 -60.49 -4.68 -11.72
CA LEU A 82 -61.49 -4.61 -12.77
C LEU A 82 -62.87 -5.11 -12.33
N ALA A 83 -62.93 -6.04 -11.37
CA ALA A 83 -64.18 -6.53 -10.79
C ALA A 83 -64.88 -5.50 -9.89
N MET A 84 -64.18 -4.44 -9.45
CA MET A 84 -64.77 -3.35 -8.68
C MET A 84 -65.53 -2.35 -9.58
N PRO A 85 -66.57 -1.67 -9.07
CA PRO A 85 -67.22 -0.58 -9.80
C PRO A 85 -66.19 0.52 -10.14
N PHE A 86 -66.22 1.00 -11.38
CA PHE A 86 -65.22 1.93 -11.94
C PHE A 86 -63.77 1.39 -11.98
N GLY A 87 -63.58 0.07 -11.90
CA GLY A 87 -62.27 -0.59 -11.94
C GLY A 87 -61.37 -0.19 -13.11
N HIS A 88 -61.94 0.11 -14.28
CA HIS A 88 -61.21 0.60 -15.44
C HIS A 88 -60.38 1.86 -15.16
N ARG A 89 -60.88 2.78 -14.31
CA ARG A 89 -60.15 4.00 -13.91
C ARG A 89 -58.97 3.68 -13.00
N LEU A 90 -59.13 2.69 -12.11
CA LEU A 90 -58.07 2.25 -11.20
C LEU A 90 -56.94 1.56 -11.97
N VAL A 91 -57.27 0.75 -12.97
CA VAL A 91 -56.27 0.13 -13.87
C VAL A 91 -55.58 1.18 -14.74
N GLY A 92 -56.32 2.17 -15.26
CA GLY A 92 -55.74 3.29 -16.01
C GLY A 92 -54.68 4.06 -15.21
N ARG A 93 -55.01 4.46 -13.97
CA ARG A 93 -54.06 5.12 -13.06
C ARG A 93 -52.84 4.25 -12.74
N TYR A 94 -53.04 2.95 -12.61
CA TYR A 94 -51.93 2.02 -12.37
C TYR A 94 -50.99 1.93 -13.59
N ALA A 95 -51.54 1.90 -14.81
CA ALA A 95 -50.76 1.92 -16.03
C ALA A 95 -49.94 3.21 -16.17
N GLU A 96 -50.57 4.37 -15.96
CA GLU A 96 -49.89 5.68 -15.96
C GLU A 96 -48.76 5.74 -14.93
N ALA A 97 -48.98 5.24 -13.71
CA ALA A 97 -47.95 5.18 -12.67
C ALA A 97 -46.77 4.27 -13.08
N ARG A 98 -47.05 3.12 -13.71
CA ARG A 98 -46.02 2.21 -14.23
C ARG A 98 -45.22 2.82 -15.38
N GLU A 99 -45.87 3.58 -16.25
CA GLU A 99 -45.18 4.31 -17.33
C GLU A 99 -44.26 5.39 -16.76
N ALA A 100 -44.72 6.14 -15.74
CA ALA A 100 -43.89 7.11 -15.04
C ALA A 100 -42.69 6.45 -14.32
N GLU A 101 -42.91 5.32 -13.64
CA GLU A 101 -41.82 4.52 -13.05
C GLU A 101 -40.83 4.00 -14.10
N ALA A 102 -41.33 3.53 -15.26
CA ALA A 102 -40.47 3.07 -16.34
C ALA A 102 -39.62 4.22 -16.91
N ALA A 103 -40.23 5.39 -17.12
CA ALA A 103 -39.54 6.59 -17.58
C ALA A 103 -38.45 7.03 -16.60
N THR A 104 -38.75 7.07 -15.29
CA THR A 104 -37.75 7.42 -14.26
C THR A 104 -36.60 6.42 -14.20
N ARG A 105 -36.86 5.11 -14.37
CA ARG A 105 -35.82 4.08 -14.46
C ARG A 105 -34.93 4.26 -15.69
N VAL A 106 -35.51 4.54 -16.86
CA VAL A 106 -34.74 4.82 -18.08
C VAL A 106 -33.86 6.07 -17.89
N GLN A 107 -34.41 7.13 -17.30
CA GLN A 107 -33.66 8.34 -17.01
C GLN A 107 -32.52 8.11 -16.01
N SER A 108 -32.74 7.33 -14.95
CA SER A 108 -31.70 7.03 -13.97
C SER A 108 -30.58 6.17 -14.56
N LEU A 109 -30.92 5.17 -15.38
CA LEU A 109 -29.95 4.37 -16.13
C LEU A 109 -29.13 5.24 -17.09
N TRP A 110 -29.78 6.15 -17.82
CA TRP A 110 -29.09 7.07 -18.72
C TRP A 110 -28.13 7.99 -17.97
N ARG A 111 -28.54 8.54 -16.81
CA ARG A 111 -27.67 9.32 -15.94
C ARG A 111 -26.48 8.50 -15.45
N ALA A 112 -26.68 7.24 -15.07
CA ALA A 112 -25.62 6.33 -14.64
C ALA A 112 -24.62 6.04 -15.78
N VAL A 113 -25.11 5.76 -16.99
CA VAL A 113 -24.27 5.56 -18.18
C VAL A 113 -23.43 6.81 -18.48
N ARG A 114 -24.06 7.99 -18.43
CA ARG A 114 -23.37 9.27 -18.63
C ARG A 114 -22.31 9.52 -17.57
N ALA A 115 -22.61 9.23 -16.29
CA ALA A 115 -21.65 9.32 -15.19
C ALA A 115 -20.47 8.37 -15.38
N LYS A 116 -20.73 7.11 -15.78
CA LYS A 116 -19.68 6.13 -16.08
C LYS A 116 -18.76 6.60 -17.22
N LYS A 117 -19.33 7.18 -18.28
CA LYS A 117 -18.53 7.75 -19.39
C LYS A 117 -17.62 8.89 -18.90
N LYS A 118 -18.11 9.76 -18.01
CA LYS A 118 -17.28 10.80 -17.37
C LYS A 118 -16.18 10.20 -16.50
N LEU A 119 -16.51 9.19 -15.68
CA LEU A 119 -15.53 8.52 -14.82
C LEU A 119 -14.40 7.88 -15.64
N VAL A 120 -14.72 7.20 -16.74
CA VAL A 120 -13.71 6.61 -17.62
C VAL A 120 -12.75 7.66 -18.18
N LYS A 121 -13.26 8.86 -18.56
CA LYS A 121 -12.41 9.97 -18.99
C LYS A 121 -11.48 10.44 -17.86
N LEU A 122 -12.02 10.69 -16.67
CA LEU A 122 -11.24 11.12 -15.50
C LEU A 122 -10.16 10.10 -15.11
N VAL A 123 -10.49 8.81 -15.11
CA VAL A 123 -9.52 7.74 -14.85
C VAL A 123 -8.44 7.70 -15.95
N GLY A 124 -8.82 7.94 -17.21
CA GLY A 124 -7.89 8.08 -18.32
C GLY A 124 -6.91 9.25 -18.11
N GLU A 125 -7.43 10.43 -17.76
CA GLU A 125 -6.64 11.63 -17.46
C GLU A 125 -5.70 11.40 -16.26
N GLN A 126 -6.18 10.77 -15.19
CA GLN A 126 -5.35 10.40 -14.03
C GLN A 126 -4.21 9.46 -14.41
N LYS A 127 -4.47 8.46 -15.26
CA LYS A 127 -3.42 7.56 -15.76
C LYS A 127 -2.39 8.31 -16.60
N LEU A 128 -2.83 9.24 -17.46
CA LEU A 128 -1.93 10.09 -18.24
C LEU A 128 -1.07 10.98 -17.33
N GLN A 129 -1.66 11.60 -16.31
CA GLN A 129 -0.92 12.40 -15.32
C GLN A 129 0.09 11.54 -14.54
N GLN A 130 -0.28 10.33 -14.13
CA GLN A 130 0.64 9.40 -13.46
C GLN A 130 1.78 8.98 -14.39
N ALA A 131 1.49 8.70 -15.66
CA ALA A 131 2.50 8.38 -16.67
C ALA A 131 3.45 9.58 -16.89
N ALA A 132 2.92 10.79 -17.00
CA ALA A 132 3.71 12.01 -17.13
C ALA A 132 4.62 12.23 -15.91
N LYS A 133 4.12 12.03 -14.68
CA LYS A 133 4.93 12.09 -13.46
C LYS A 133 6.06 11.06 -13.47
N LYS A 134 5.79 9.83 -13.90
CA LYS A 134 6.82 8.78 -14.04
C LYS A 134 7.87 9.16 -15.08
N LEU A 135 7.47 9.68 -16.23
CA LEU A 135 8.38 10.17 -17.27
C LEU A 135 9.23 11.34 -16.78
N GLN A 136 8.63 12.30 -16.08
CA GLN A 136 9.37 13.41 -15.45
C GLN A 136 10.36 12.91 -14.41
N ALA A 137 9.98 11.96 -13.55
CA ALA A 137 10.89 11.37 -12.57
C ALA A 137 12.05 10.63 -13.25
N PHE A 138 11.76 9.89 -14.32
CA PHE A 138 12.79 9.21 -15.12
C PHE A 138 13.75 10.23 -15.78
N ALA A 139 13.23 11.28 -16.39
CA ALA A 139 14.02 12.35 -16.98
C ALA A 139 14.89 13.06 -15.93
N ARG A 140 14.34 13.37 -14.74
CA ARG A 140 15.09 13.95 -13.62
C ARG A 140 16.21 13.01 -13.15
N ARG A 141 15.93 11.71 -12.99
CA ARG A 141 16.96 10.72 -12.61
C ARG A 141 18.04 10.59 -13.69
N ARG A 142 17.66 10.57 -14.97
CA ARG A 142 18.61 10.57 -16.08
C ARG A 142 19.48 11.82 -16.07
N TRP A 143 18.90 12.99 -15.84
CA TRP A 143 19.64 14.25 -15.75
C TRP A 143 20.56 14.29 -14.53
N GLN A 144 20.12 13.77 -13.39
CA GLN A 144 20.97 13.60 -12.20
C GLN A 144 22.16 12.66 -12.45
N ARG A 145 21.97 11.58 -13.22
CA ARG A 145 23.06 10.67 -13.62
C ARG A 145 24.03 11.31 -14.62
N GLN A 146 23.55 12.19 -15.48
CA GLN A 146 24.39 12.94 -16.41
C GLN A 146 25.13 14.10 -15.73
N ARG A 147 24.60 14.64 -14.63
CA ARG A 147 25.34 15.57 -13.78
C ARG A 147 26.44 14.81 -13.04
N GLN A 148 27.64 15.39 -12.98
CA GLN A 148 28.69 14.89 -12.10
C GLN A 148 28.17 14.82 -10.66
N SER A 149 28.55 13.76 -9.93
CA SER A 149 28.05 13.55 -8.57
C SER A 149 28.35 14.78 -7.71
N PRO A 150 27.47 15.18 -6.78
CA PRO A 150 27.71 16.35 -5.93
C PRO A 150 29.06 16.27 -5.19
N LEU A 151 29.51 15.05 -4.86
CA LEU A 151 30.81 14.78 -4.25
C LEU A 151 31.99 15.03 -5.21
N VAL A 152 31.88 14.57 -6.47
CA VAL A 152 32.90 14.85 -7.50
C VAL A 152 32.92 16.34 -7.80
N ARG A 153 31.75 16.96 -7.92
CA ARG A 153 31.63 18.40 -8.14
C ARG A 153 32.18 19.19 -6.96
N SER A 154 31.90 18.82 -5.71
CA SER A 154 32.47 19.47 -4.52
C SER A 154 33.96 19.20 -4.34
N ALA A 155 34.46 18.05 -4.76
CA ALA A 155 35.90 17.75 -4.79
C ALA A 155 36.61 18.60 -5.84
N VAL A 156 36.02 18.74 -7.03
CA VAL A 156 36.51 19.63 -8.10
C VAL A 156 36.39 21.09 -7.71
N GLU A 157 35.31 21.50 -7.04
CA GLU A 157 35.04 22.86 -6.55
C GLU A 157 35.73 23.17 -5.22
N ASN A 158 36.46 22.22 -4.62
CA ASN A 158 37.09 22.39 -3.32
C ASN A 158 38.13 23.52 -3.39
N PRO A 159 37.93 24.63 -2.65
CA PRO A 159 38.78 25.81 -2.74
C PRO A 159 40.22 25.54 -2.28
N PHE A 160 40.44 24.50 -1.47
CA PHE A 160 41.76 24.13 -0.95
C PHE A 160 42.62 23.31 -1.94
N TRP A 161 42.03 22.75 -3.00
CA TRP A 161 42.72 21.90 -3.98
C TRP A 161 43.06 22.65 -5.27
N ARG A 162 42.59 23.90 -5.41
CA ARG A 162 42.89 24.75 -6.56
C ARG A 162 44.01 25.72 -6.17
N PRO A 163 45.04 25.91 -7.02
CA PRO A 163 46.06 26.92 -6.76
C PRO A 163 45.43 28.31 -6.66
N ILE A 164 45.86 29.09 -5.66
CA ILE A 164 45.37 30.46 -5.43
C ILE A 164 45.91 31.33 -6.57
N GLN A 165 45.06 31.55 -7.58
CA GLN A 165 45.35 32.48 -8.68
C GLN A 165 44.92 33.89 -8.27
N GLU A 166 45.71 34.91 -8.62
CA GLU A 166 45.44 36.32 -8.29
C GLU A 166 44.04 36.78 -8.73
N GLU A 167 43.53 36.28 -9.86
CA GLU A 167 42.21 36.63 -10.39
C GLU A 167 41.07 36.24 -9.45
N ARG A 168 41.20 35.11 -8.75
CA ARG A 168 40.21 34.64 -7.78
C ARG A 168 40.24 35.44 -6.48
N VAL A 169 41.43 35.82 -6.04
CA VAL A 169 41.61 36.70 -4.87
C VAL A 169 40.90 38.02 -5.15
N LYS A 170 41.10 38.62 -6.34
CA LYS A 170 40.40 39.84 -6.76
C LYS A 170 38.87 39.67 -6.81
N LEU A 171 38.38 38.51 -7.24
CA LEU A 171 36.94 38.22 -7.28
C LEU A 171 36.33 38.11 -5.87
N HIS A 172 37.03 37.44 -4.96
CA HIS A 172 36.62 37.35 -3.56
C HIS A 172 36.77 38.68 -2.81
N GLU A 173 37.81 39.45 -3.08
CA GLU A 173 37.96 40.83 -2.60
C GLU A 173 36.80 41.71 -3.08
N ASN A 174 36.38 41.57 -4.34
CA ASN A 174 35.22 42.28 -4.86
C ASN A 174 33.91 41.85 -4.17
N GLU A 175 33.73 40.57 -3.86
CA GLU A 175 32.58 40.09 -3.08
C GLU A 175 32.60 40.61 -1.64
N VAL A 176 33.77 40.63 -1.00
CA VAL A 176 33.98 41.20 0.34
C VAL A 176 33.73 42.71 0.32
N LEU A 177 34.21 43.43 -0.70
CA LEU A 177 33.95 44.86 -0.88
C LEU A 177 32.49 45.15 -1.18
N LYS A 178 31.80 44.26 -1.91
CA LYS A 178 30.36 44.37 -2.18
C LYS A 178 29.54 44.16 -0.90
N LYS A 179 29.86 43.13 -0.12
CA LYS A 179 29.31 42.94 1.23
C LYS A 179 29.67 44.11 2.14
N ARG A 180 30.90 44.62 2.10
CA ARG A 180 31.28 45.82 2.86
C ARG A 180 30.41 47.01 2.45
N LYS A 181 30.14 47.25 1.17
CA LYS A 181 29.23 48.31 0.72
C LYS A 181 27.78 48.11 1.21
N GLU A 182 27.30 46.88 1.26
CA GLU A 182 25.98 46.54 1.82
C GLU A 182 25.90 46.84 3.34
N TRP A 183 27.02 46.70 4.07
CA TRP A 183 27.08 46.89 5.52
C TRP A 183 27.61 48.26 5.97
N SER A 184 28.28 49.01 5.09
CA SER A 184 29.09 50.19 5.45
C SER A 184 28.43 51.56 5.24
N SER A 185 27.17 51.65 4.82
CA SER A 185 26.51 52.98 4.75
C SER A 185 24.99 53.00 4.82
N LEU A 186 24.29 51.88 4.62
CA LEU A 186 22.83 51.85 4.63
C LEU A 186 22.21 51.39 5.95
N THR A 187 22.94 50.66 6.81
CA THR A 187 22.45 50.23 8.12
C THR A 187 22.74 51.21 9.27
N GLY A 188 23.53 52.27 9.04
CA GLY A 188 24.01 53.18 10.09
C GLY A 188 23.81 54.68 9.82
N ARG A 189 23.18 55.08 8.71
CA ARG A 189 22.94 56.51 8.46
C ARG A 189 21.87 57.05 9.41
N GLY A 190 22.28 57.91 10.34
CA GLY A 190 21.41 58.64 11.27
C GLY A 190 21.31 58.06 12.68
N LEU A 191 22.02 56.97 12.98
CA LEU A 191 22.06 56.39 14.33
C LEU A 191 23.22 57.01 15.12
N THR A 192 22.94 57.47 16.34
CA THR A 192 23.98 57.95 17.26
C THR A 192 24.85 56.79 17.75
N GLU A 193 26.06 57.07 18.24
CA GLU A 193 27.01 56.05 18.72
C GLU A 193 26.38 55.11 19.77
N ALA A 194 25.54 55.65 20.66
CA ALA A 194 24.79 54.88 21.63
C ALA A 194 23.79 53.90 20.99
N GLN A 195 23.12 54.29 19.91
CA GLN A 195 22.15 53.45 19.20
C GLN A 195 22.84 52.35 18.39
N LEU A 196 24.02 52.63 17.82
CA LEU A 196 24.84 51.60 17.17
C LEU A 196 25.31 50.55 18.17
N LYS A 197 25.67 50.96 19.39
CA LYS A 197 26.05 50.04 20.46
C LYS A 197 24.90 49.12 20.86
N ILE A 198 23.70 49.68 21.08
CA ILE A 198 22.48 48.90 21.37
C ILE A 198 22.15 47.92 20.24
N GLN A 199 22.30 48.35 18.98
CA GLN A 199 22.02 47.48 17.83
C GLN A 199 23.06 46.36 17.67
N ALA A 200 24.32 46.64 17.96
CA ALA A 200 25.39 45.64 17.96
C ALA A 200 25.21 44.62 19.09
N GLU A 201 24.87 45.09 20.29
CA GLU A 201 24.53 44.23 21.43
C GLU A 201 23.30 43.36 21.13
N GLY A 202 22.24 43.93 20.53
CA GLY A 202 21.06 43.19 20.09
C GLY A 202 21.39 42.08 19.09
N LYS A 203 22.17 42.37 18.05
CA LYS A 203 22.60 41.36 17.07
C LYS A 203 23.52 40.30 17.67
N TYR A 204 24.35 40.66 18.64
CA TYR A 204 25.18 39.72 19.37
C TYR A 204 24.33 38.79 20.25
N HIS A 205 23.30 39.31 20.90
CA HIS A 205 22.33 38.50 21.64
C HIS A 205 21.50 37.60 20.73
N GLU A 206 21.03 38.09 19.58
CA GLU A 206 20.36 37.26 18.56
C GLU A 206 21.27 36.14 18.06
N PHE A 207 22.56 36.42 17.88
CA PHE A 207 23.55 35.41 17.53
C PHE A 207 23.74 34.38 18.66
N LEU A 208 23.83 34.80 19.92
CA LEU A 208 23.96 33.89 21.07
C LEU A 208 22.71 33.03 21.27
N GLU A 209 21.52 33.59 21.11
CA GLU A 209 20.25 32.86 21.16
C GLU A 209 20.10 31.89 19.97
N GLY A 210 20.54 32.32 18.79
CA GLY A 210 20.58 31.50 17.58
C GLY A 210 21.64 30.41 17.60
N ALA A 211 22.74 30.59 18.34
CA ALA A 211 23.86 29.65 18.39
C ALA A 211 23.44 28.29 18.95
N GLY A 212 22.50 28.23 19.89
CA GLY A 212 21.94 26.97 20.39
C GLY A 212 21.20 26.19 19.30
N ARG A 213 20.35 26.87 18.52
CA ARG A 213 19.63 26.28 17.38
C ARG A 213 20.60 25.85 16.29
N TRP A 214 21.58 26.68 15.98
CA TRP A 214 22.59 26.37 14.97
C TRP A 214 23.44 25.16 15.37
N ARG A 215 23.88 25.07 16.64
CA ARG A 215 24.56 23.88 17.15
C ARG A 215 23.66 22.65 17.08
N TYR A 216 22.39 22.77 17.42
CA TYR A 216 21.42 21.67 17.31
C TYR A 216 21.24 21.21 15.86
N ASP A 217 21.12 22.13 14.90
CA ASP A 217 20.98 21.81 13.47
C ASP A 217 22.25 21.16 12.89
N VAL A 218 23.42 21.66 13.28
CA VAL A 218 24.72 21.03 12.94
C VAL A 218 24.81 19.63 13.55
N TRP A 219 24.42 19.46 14.81
CA TRP A 219 24.45 18.16 15.48
C TRP A 219 23.46 17.17 14.85
N ARG A 220 22.26 17.64 14.50
CA ARG A 220 21.23 16.88 13.79
C ARG A 220 21.72 16.42 12.41
N THR A 221 22.32 17.31 11.63
CA THR A 221 22.85 16.95 10.31
C THR A 221 24.02 15.97 10.40
N LEU A 222 24.87 16.05 11.42
CA LEU A 222 25.90 15.05 11.71
C LEU A 222 25.30 13.69 12.09
N LEU A 223 24.26 13.67 12.94
CA LEU A 223 23.55 12.45 13.34
C LEU A 223 22.88 11.77 12.13
N GLU A 224 22.17 12.54 11.29
CA GLU A 224 21.53 12.03 10.08
C GLU A 224 22.59 11.44 9.11
N ARG A 225 23.78 12.06 9.02
CA ARG A 225 24.90 11.54 8.24
C ARG A 225 25.42 10.21 8.77
N ASP A 226 25.57 10.08 10.09
CA ASP A 226 26.05 8.85 10.71
C ASP A 226 25.02 7.71 10.61
N GLN A 227 23.73 8.00 10.77
CA GLN A 227 22.65 7.02 10.53
C GLN A 227 22.65 6.51 9.08
N THR A 228 22.84 7.43 8.12
CA THR A 228 22.91 7.06 6.70
C THR A 228 24.13 6.18 6.42
N ARG A 229 25.27 6.48 7.05
CA ARG A 229 26.49 5.67 6.95
C ARG A 229 26.28 4.26 7.52
N GLN A 230 25.69 4.15 8.71
CA GLN A 230 25.37 2.85 9.33
C GLN A 230 24.40 2.04 8.46
N MET A 231 23.40 2.67 7.87
CA MET A 231 22.48 2.02 6.93
C MET A 231 23.20 1.51 5.69
N MET A 232 24.11 2.30 5.11
CA MET A 232 24.90 1.84 3.96
C MET A 232 25.84 0.69 4.34
N GLU A 233 26.50 0.75 5.49
CA GLU A 233 27.34 -0.35 6.00
C GLU A 233 26.52 -1.63 6.25
N ALA A 234 25.30 -1.51 6.78
CA ALA A 234 24.38 -2.63 6.96
C ALA A 234 23.91 -3.22 5.62
N LEU A 235 23.55 -2.38 4.64
CA LEU A 235 23.15 -2.82 3.30
C LEU A 235 24.33 -3.49 2.56
N THR A 236 25.53 -2.93 2.66
CA THR A 236 26.74 -3.50 2.04
C THR A 236 27.13 -4.84 2.68
N ARG A 237 26.92 -5.00 4.00
CA ARG A 237 27.07 -6.31 4.66
C ARG A 237 25.98 -7.31 4.27
N ALA A 238 24.74 -6.86 4.09
CA ALA A 238 23.62 -7.70 3.68
C ALA A 238 23.68 -8.14 2.20
N GLU A 239 24.41 -7.42 1.34
CA GLU A 239 24.64 -7.85 -0.04
C GLU A 239 25.53 -9.12 -0.14
N GLY A 240 26.21 -9.53 0.95
CA GLY A 240 27.03 -10.75 1.02
C GLY A 240 26.41 -11.95 1.74
N LYS A 241 25.36 -11.77 2.55
CA LYS A 241 24.62 -12.83 3.24
C LYS A 241 23.13 -12.52 3.09
N GLY A 242 22.37 -13.42 2.45
CA GLY A 242 20.94 -13.25 2.17
C GLY A 242 20.13 -12.74 3.36
N PHE A 243 18.98 -12.14 3.06
CA PHE A 243 18.04 -11.48 3.97
C PHE A 243 17.40 -12.39 5.05
N ASP A 244 18.14 -13.34 5.61
CA ASP A 244 17.63 -14.33 6.56
C ASP A 244 17.75 -13.88 8.03
N HIS A 245 18.39 -12.73 8.29
CA HIS A 245 18.35 -12.08 9.61
C HIS A 245 17.87 -10.63 9.50
N PRO A 246 16.68 -10.29 10.04
CA PRO A 246 16.29 -8.90 10.18
C PRO A 246 17.29 -8.23 11.12
N VAL A 247 17.91 -7.14 10.65
CA VAL A 247 18.71 -6.24 11.48
C VAL A 247 17.79 -5.65 12.55
N THR A 248 17.70 -6.31 13.70
CA THR A 248 17.01 -5.80 14.89
C THR A 248 17.74 -4.56 15.35
N GLY A 249 17.15 -3.39 15.07
CA GLY A 249 17.68 -2.10 15.50
C GLY A 249 17.29 -0.90 14.63
N LEU A 250 16.75 -1.10 13.43
CA LEU A 250 16.44 0.02 12.51
C LEU A 250 14.96 0.31 12.29
N CYS A 251 14.06 -0.34 13.04
CA CYS A 251 12.69 0.12 13.17
C CYS A 251 12.61 1.05 14.37
N SER A 252 12.50 2.37 14.15
CA SER A 252 12.23 3.30 15.23
C SER A 252 11.01 2.80 16.01
N ALA A 253 11.13 2.64 17.32
CA ALA A 253 10.06 2.15 18.20
C ALA A 253 8.73 2.91 17.98
N PHE A 254 8.83 4.16 17.53
CA PHE A 254 7.72 5.02 17.13
C PHE A 254 6.88 4.47 15.96
N LEU A 255 7.51 3.87 14.94
CA LEU A 255 6.79 3.29 13.80
C LEU A 255 6.10 1.97 14.18
N LEU A 256 6.66 1.22 15.14
CA LEU A 256 6.05 0.00 15.65
C LEU A 256 4.88 0.29 16.61
N SER A 257 5.00 1.32 17.46
CA SER A 257 3.88 1.75 18.31
C SER A 257 2.71 2.28 17.50
N GLU A 258 2.98 3.07 16.45
CA GLU A 258 1.94 3.61 15.57
C GLU A 258 1.25 2.49 14.75
N ALA A 259 2.02 1.47 14.33
CA ALA A 259 1.48 0.30 13.65
C ALA A 259 0.67 -0.60 14.60
N SER A 260 1.09 -0.77 15.86
CA SER A 260 0.34 -1.56 16.85
C SER A 260 -0.96 -0.88 17.27
N GLU A 261 -0.96 0.44 17.44
CA GLU A 261 -2.20 1.21 17.71
C GLU A 261 -3.20 1.09 16.55
N LYS A 262 -2.72 1.23 15.30
CA LYS A 262 -3.58 1.08 14.11
C LYS A 262 -4.12 -0.35 13.96
N HIS A 263 -3.41 -1.36 14.44
CA HIS A 263 -3.91 -2.73 14.47
C HIS A 263 -4.94 -2.93 15.58
N GLN A 264 -4.69 -2.45 16.79
CA GLN A 264 -5.64 -2.51 17.90
C GLN A 264 -6.95 -1.77 17.60
N GLN A 265 -6.89 -0.61 16.94
CA GLN A 265 -8.07 0.13 16.49
C GLN A 265 -8.90 -0.62 15.44
N ARG A 266 -8.29 -1.50 14.65
CA ARG A 266 -9.00 -2.35 13.66
C ARG A 266 -9.60 -3.60 14.27
N VAL A 267 -9.03 -4.09 15.37
CA VAL A 267 -9.50 -5.28 16.09
C VAL A 267 -10.56 -4.93 17.14
N ALA A 268 -10.50 -3.73 17.73
CA ALA A 268 -11.44 -3.24 18.74
C ALA A 268 -12.95 -3.25 18.34
N PRO A 269 -13.37 -2.98 17.08
CA PRO A 269 -14.79 -3.07 16.73
C PRO A 269 -15.30 -4.51 16.56
N ALA A 270 -14.44 -5.52 16.58
CA ALA A 270 -14.82 -6.93 16.45
C ALA A 270 -14.97 -7.67 17.81
N ALA A 271 -14.58 -7.02 18.91
CA ALA A 271 -14.60 -7.61 20.25
C ALA A 271 -15.36 -6.69 21.23
N GLY A 272 -16.66 -6.52 21.00
CA GLY A 272 -17.59 -5.89 21.94
C GLY A 272 -18.54 -6.92 22.56
N PRO A 273 -18.69 -6.98 23.89
CA PRO A 273 -19.51 -7.98 24.56
C PRO A 273 -20.96 -7.50 24.77
N GLY A 274 -21.94 -8.35 24.41
CA GLY A 274 -23.30 -8.28 24.98
C GLY A 274 -24.47 -7.88 24.07
N GLY A 275 -24.99 -8.86 23.31
CA GLY A 275 -26.41 -9.09 22.96
C GLY A 275 -27.16 -8.11 22.03
N PRO A 276 -28.36 -8.46 21.49
CA PRO A 276 -28.99 -9.78 21.33
C PRO A 276 -28.93 -10.27 19.86
N GLY A 277 -28.57 -11.55 19.69
CA GLY A 277 -28.43 -12.21 18.39
C GLY A 277 -29.75 -12.26 17.63
N SER A 278 -29.83 -11.45 16.58
CA SER A 278 -30.81 -11.55 15.51
C SER A 278 -30.80 -12.98 14.92
N ALA A 279 -31.98 -13.57 14.75
CA ALA A 279 -32.19 -14.90 14.18
C ALA A 279 -31.48 -15.16 12.83
N ALA A 280 -30.99 -14.12 12.16
CA ALA A 280 -30.16 -14.22 10.95
C ALA A 280 -28.74 -14.78 11.20
N GLN A 281 -28.16 -14.59 12.39
CA GLN A 281 -26.81 -15.11 12.70
C GLN A 281 -26.81 -16.59 13.08
N LEU A 282 -27.88 -17.07 13.73
CA LEU A 282 -28.08 -18.50 13.99
C LEU A 282 -28.37 -19.28 12.70
N SER A 283 -29.10 -18.68 11.75
CA SER A 283 -29.33 -19.28 10.41
C SER A 283 -28.03 -19.39 9.61
N SER A 284 -27.15 -18.37 9.65
CA SER A 284 -25.88 -18.41 8.92
C SER A 284 -24.86 -19.36 9.54
N ALA A 285 -24.84 -19.51 10.87
CA ALA A 285 -23.94 -20.45 11.54
C ALA A 285 -24.40 -21.91 11.38
N THR A 286 -25.71 -22.15 11.34
CA THR A 286 -26.26 -23.50 11.08
C THR A 286 -26.14 -23.91 9.62
N GLU A 287 -26.26 -22.97 8.67
CA GLU A 287 -25.94 -23.22 7.26
C GLU A 287 -24.44 -23.51 7.06
N SER A 288 -23.55 -22.80 7.76
CA SER A 288 -22.10 -23.08 7.74
C SER A 288 -21.77 -24.47 8.29
N ALA A 289 -22.43 -24.90 9.38
CA ALA A 289 -22.22 -26.22 9.98
C ALA A 289 -22.78 -27.36 9.10
N ASN A 290 -23.86 -27.09 8.36
CA ASN A 290 -24.39 -28.05 7.38
C ASN A 290 -23.50 -28.12 6.13
N GLU A 291 -22.95 -27.00 5.66
CA GLU A 291 -21.99 -26.97 4.56
C GLU A 291 -20.66 -27.67 4.93
N GLU A 292 -20.18 -27.51 6.18
CA GLU A 292 -19.03 -28.26 6.69
C GLU A 292 -19.32 -29.77 6.76
N ARG A 293 -20.48 -30.18 7.27
CA ARG A 293 -20.88 -31.60 7.29
C ARG A 293 -21.04 -32.19 5.88
N GLU A 294 -21.57 -31.44 4.93
CA GLU A 294 -21.65 -31.89 3.53
C GLU A 294 -20.27 -32.02 2.88
N ALA A 295 -19.34 -31.12 3.21
CA ALA A 295 -17.96 -31.19 2.77
C ALA A 295 -17.24 -32.42 3.37
N ASP A 296 -17.46 -32.71 4.64
CA ASP A 296 -16.88 -33.88 5.32
C ASP A 296 -17.44 -35.20 4.78
N LEU A 297 -18.75 -35.27 4.50
CA LEU A 297 -19.37 -36.44 3.85
C LEU A 297 -18.86 -36.64 2.42
N LEU A 298 -18.60 -35.56 1.68
CA LEU A 298 -17.98 -35.63 0.35
C LEU A 298 -16.52 -36.08 0.43
N LEU A 299 -15.78 -35.65 1.46
CA LEU A 299 -14.42 -36.10 1.71
C LEU A 299 -14.39 -37.60 2.05
N GLN A 300 -15.23 -38.08 2.97
CA GLN A 300 -15.37 -39.50 3.30
C GLN A 300 -15.83 -40.35 2.10
N GLY A 301 -16.72 -39.81 1.27
CA GLY A 301 -17.12 -40.44 0.00
C GLY A 301 -15.96 -40.57 -1.00
N LEU A 302 -15.05 -39.60 -1.01
CA LEU A 302 -13.85 -39.63 -1.85
C LEU A 302 -12.77 -40.55 -1.26
N GLU A 303 -12.64 -40.63 0.06
CA GLU A 303 -11.75 -41.58 0.78
C GLU A 303 -12.09 -43.02 0.42
N SER A 304 -13.36 -43.39 0.55
CA SER A 304 -13.86 -44.74 0.23
C SER A 304 -13.74 -45.10 -1.25
N GLN A 305 -13.92 -44.14 -2.17
CA GLN A 305 -13.79 -44.37 -3.61
C GLN A 305 -12.35 -44.44 -4.11
N LEU A 306 -11.42 -43.79 -3.40
CA LEU A 306 -10.00 -43.70 -3.80
C LEU A 306 -9.09 -44.60 -2.95
N GLY A 307 -9.61 -45.25 -1.90
CA GLY A 307 -8.87 -46.18 -1.04
C GLY A 307 -7.80 -45.49 -0.18
N TYR A 308 -8.02 -44.23 0.20
CA TYR A 308 -7.09 -43.41 0.97
C TYR A 308 -7.77 -42.88 2.23
N ASP A 309 -7.02 -42.81 3.34
CA ASP A 309 -7.41 -42.18 4.61
C ASP A 309 -6.72 -40.80 4.70
N PHE A 310 -7.49 -39.70 4.73
CA PHE A 310 -6.94 -38.34 4.80
C PHE A 310 -6.74 -37.85 6.25
N SER A 311 -6.96 -38.69 7.27
CA SER A 311 -6.92 -38.29 8.68
C SER A 311 -5.52 -38.25 9.34
N MET A 312 -4.43 -38.47 8.60
CA MET A 312 -3.10 -38.50 9.22
C MET A 312 -2.52 -37.10 9.48
N PRO A 313 -2.25 -36.72 10.75
CA PRO A 313 -1.46 -35.53 11.04
C PRO A 313 0.01 -35.77 10.65
N GLU A 314 0.64 -34.72 10.16
CA GLU A 314 2.00 -34.67 9.62
C GLU A 314 3.04 -35.28 10.59
N LEU A 315 3.82 -36.25 10.09
CA LEU A 315 5.13 -36.63 10.59
C LEU A 315 6.20 -36.13 9.61
#